data_AF-A0A8K1C6F6-F1
#
_entry.id   AF-A0A8K1C6F6-F1
#
_cell.length_a   1.000
_cell.length_b   1.000
_cell.length_c   1.000
_cell.angle_alpha   90.00
_cell.angle_beta   90.00
_cell.angle_gamma   90.00
#
_symmetry.space_group_name_H-M   'P 1'
#
loop_
_entity.id
_entity.type
_entity.pdbx_description
1 polymer ?
#
loop_
_entity_poly.entity_id
_entity_poly.type
_entity_poly.pdbx_seq_one_letter_code
_entity_poly.pdbx_strand_id
1 'polypeptide(L)'
;MAPGKGKSDDVFGTLVTTAAKILAPNSLQFDDNEFERSPAEAKQAATEAAKLVQPGDLIFITTKGFIYSMSRFLTNNEYDHMVIVLNDRQVLHVGPPSVRLIQLERLLLPQRQPVVLRPDMTEEERQRFIRCAYQLDGSKYDVVRLYQLMLRISLKKNLRSTPLGRLPLDVRNHAWVCTDAAMVLLAGCSDRFRQTLTRAKEELELDIITHGSASFNDFTRLRQLEPTLMPRINLPVLTYTSNPHKRPLRAYVGEFLELITRIQSGKVRWHLFEQSVLPKIRPIVEHMGPKTMSSDAKIQLLAYVLVLLVFLKRGATVKRVFIRASQLLLLRYVIQQLLMHVKLQDLTTSMLAKM
;
A
#
# COMPACT_ATOMS: atom_id res chain seq x y z
N MET A 1 23.67 -6.74 25.71
CA MET A 1 23.85 -5.81 24.57
C MET A 1 23.06 -6.34 23.38
N ALA A 2 21.94 -5.72 23.02
CA ALA A 2 21.20 -6.07 21.81
C ALA A 2 21.90 -5.43 20.58
N PRO A 3 22.01 -6.13 19.45
CA PRO A 3 22.70 -5.62 18.27
C PRO A 3 21.96 -4.42 17.67
N GLY A 4 22.71 -3.37 17.32
CA GLY A 4 22.22 -2.10 16.80
C GLY A 4 21.47 -2.25 15.47
N LYS A 5 20.15 -2.46 15.55
CA LYS A 5 19.19 -2.16 14.48
C LYS A 5 18.94 -0.65 14.50
N GLY A 6 19.61 0.14 13.65
CA GLY A 6 19.47 1.60 13.76
C GLY A 6 19.67 2.46 12.52
N LYS A 7 20.33 2.00 11.44
CA LYS A 7 20.65 2.90 10.31
C LYS A 7 20.03 2.53 8.96
N SER A 8 19.87 1.25 8.62
CA SER A 8 19.31 0.85 7.31
C SER A 8 17.81 1.13 7.20
N ASP A 9 17.07 0.90 8.29
CA ASP A 9 15.61 1.01 8.31
C ASP A 9 15.15 2.46 8.21
N ASP A 10 15.98 3.40 8.67
CA ASP A 10 15.70 4.83 8.68
C ASP A 10 15.88 5.48 7.29
N VAL A 11 16.92 5.09 6.54
CA VAL A 11 17.13 5.53 5.16
C VAL A 11 16.00 5.07 4.25
N PHE A 12 15.59 3.81 4.41
CA PHE A 12 14.50 3.23 3.63
C PHE A 12 13.15 3.87 4.01
N GLY A 13 12.92 4.11 5.30
CA GLY A 13 11.75 4.86 5.78
C GLY A 13 11.67 6.28 5.21
N THR A 14 12.79 6.98 5.10
CA THR A 14 12.88 8.35 4.57
C THR A 14 12.60 8.41 3.07
N LEU A 15 13.12 7.44 2.30
CA LEU A 15 12.83 7.30 0.87
C LEU A 15 11.36 7.01 0.63
N VAL A 16 10.79 6.04 1.36
CA VAL A 16 9.37 5.72 1.28
C VAL A 16 8.53 6.94 1.64
N THR A 17 8.85 7.66 2.72
CA THR A 17 8.13 8.88 3.12
C THR A 17 8.15 9.95 2.04
N THR A 18 9.25 10.08 1.31
CA THR A 18 9.40 11.11 0.29
C THR A 18 8.69 10.73 -0.99
N ALA A 19 8.95 9.52 -1.49
CA ALA A 19 8.19 8.97 -2.62
C ALA A 19 6.70 8.98 -2.31
N ALA A 20 6.30 8.66 -1.08
CA ALA A 20 4.93 8.72 -0.59
C ALA A 20 4.33 10.10 -0.68
N LYS A 21 5.03 11.18 -0.32
CA LYS A 21 4.48 12.55 -0.39
C LYS A 21 4.21 13.04 -1.82
N ILE A 22 4.82 12.40 -2.82
CA ILE A 22 4.77 12.87 -4.21
C ILE A 22 3.99 11.90 -5.10
N LEU A 23 4.10 10.62 -4.81
CA LEU A 23 3.31 9.55 -5.39
C LEU A 23 1.99 9.36 -4.66
N ALA A 24 1.79 9.93 -3.45
CA ALA A 24 0.47 10.07 -2.82
C ALA A 24 -0.34 10.85 -3.82
N PRO A 25 -1.15 10.16 -4.61
CA PRO A 25 -1.61 10.75 -5.81
C PRO A 25 -2.70 11.73 -5.38
N ASN A 26 -2.77 12.87 -6.06
CA ASN A 26 -3.99 13.69 -6.07
C ASN A 26 -5.23 12.89 -6.51
N SER A 27 -5.12 11.58 -6.81
CA SER A 27 -6.24 10.70 -7.04
C SER A 27 -6.85 10.11 -5.76
N LEU A 28 -6.20 10.19 -4.60
CA LEU A 28 -6.87 9.94 -3.30
C LEU A 28 -7.50 11.25 -2.80
N GLN A 29 -7.03 12.40 -3.32
CA GLN A 29 -7.81 13.62 -3.32
C GLN A 29 -8.97 13.42 -4.29
N PHE A 30 -10.00 12.83 -3.75
CA PHE A 30 -11.36 12.92 -4.22
C PHE A 30 -11.64 14.34 -4.80
N ASP A 31 -11.81 14.46 -6.14
CA ASP A 31 -12.37 15.66 -6.82
C ASP A 31 -13.75 15.99 -6.24
N ASP A 32 -13.87 17.05 -5.46
CA ASP A 32 -15.10 17.37 -4.71
C ASP A 32 -16.37 17.44 -5.58
N ASN A 33 -16.22 17.60 -6.90
CA ASN A 33 -17.33 17.65 -7.86
C ASN A 33 -17.55 16.36 -8.66
N GLU A 34 -16.92 15.24 -8.27
CA GLU A 34 -16.98 13.98 -9.03
C GLU A 34 -18.42 13.44 -9.16
N PHE A 35 -19.22 13.57 -8.10
CA PHE A 35 -20.60 13.10 -8.12
C PHE A 35 -21.43 13.94 -9.09
N GLU A 36 -21.31 15.25 -9.01
CA GLU A 36 -22.03 16.24 -9.80
C GLU A 36 -21.74 16.07 -11.29
N ARG A 37 -20.46 15.82 -11.63
CA ARG A 37 -19.97 15.56 -13.00
C ARG A 37 -20.28 14.16 -13.53
N SER A 38 -20.71 13.24 -12.67
CA SER A 38 -21.02 11.88 -13.10
C SER A 38 -22.30 11.83 -13.94
N PRO A 39 -22.42 10.87 -14.88
CA PRO A 39 -23.63 10.65 -15.67
C PRO A 39 -24.87 10.48 -14.78
N ALA A 40 -26.04 10.88 -15.27
CA ALA A 40 -27.30 10.79 -14.52
C ALA A 40 -27.59 9.36 -14.03
N GLU A 41 -27.35 8.36 -14.87
CA GLU A 41 -27.50 6.94 -14.53
C GLU A 41 -26.61 6.52 -13.36
N ALA A 42 -25.35 6.98 -13.34
CA ALA A 42 -24.40 6.67 -12.29
C ALA A 42 -24.79 7.35 -10.96
N LYS A 43 -25.30 8.58 -11.02
CA LYS A 43 -25.86 9.29 -9.85
C LYS A 43 -27.08 8.57 -9.31
N GLN A 44 -28.03 8.20 -10.17
CA GLN A 44 -29.22 7.46 -9.77
C GLN A 44 -28.86 6.12 -9.12
N ALA A 45 -27.94 5.35 -9.71
CA ALA A 45 -27.47 4.09 -9.12
C ALA A 45 -26.88 4.30 -7.71
N ALA A 46 -26.06 5.34 -7.54
CA ALA A 46 -25.46 5.67 -6.25
C ALA A 46 -26.51 6.10 -5.21
N THR A 47 -27.51 6.91 -5.59
CA THR A 47 -28.61 7.32 -4.71
C THR A 47 -29.50 6.12 -4.33
N GLU A 48 -29.80 5.20 -5.26
CA GLU A 48 -30.52 3.96 -4.92
C GLU A 48 -29.69 3.05 -3.99
N ALA A 49 -28.38 2.96 -4.22
CA ALA A 49 -27.48 2.24 -3.33
C ALA A 49 -27.44 2.87 -1.92
N ALA A 50 -27.46 4.20 -1.81
CA ALA A 50 -27.39 4.91 -0.54
C ALA A 50 -28.56 4.56 0.39
N LYS A 51 -29.76 4.28 -0.16
CA LYS A 51 -30.94 3.86 0.61
C LYS A 51 -30.75 2.52 1.35
N LEU A 52 -29.80 1.69 0.93
CA LEU A 52 -29.53 0.37 1.51
C LEU A 52 -28.43 0.40 2.58
N VAL A 53 -27.64 1.47 2.59
CA VAL A 53 -26.50 1.64 3.48
C VAL A 53 -26.96 2.20 4.82
N GLN A 54 -26.34 1.75 5.91
CA GLN A 54 -26.66 2.18 7.26
C GLN A 54 -25.42 2.73 7.99
N PRO A 55 -25.62 3.59 9.01
CA PRO A 55 -24.54 4.01 9.89
C PRO A 55 -23.83 2.80 10.50
N GLY A 56 -22.49 2.83 10.52
CA GLY A 56 -21.66 1.71 10.95
C GLY A 56 -21.23 0.74 9.85
N ASP A 57 -21.83 0.82 8.65
CA ASP A 57 -21.37 0.04 7.50
C ASP A 57 -19.95 0.46 7.08
N LEU A 58 -19.22 -0.49 6.50
CA LEU A 58 -17.92 -0.29 5.88
C LEU A 58 -18.08 -0.37 4.36
N ILE A 59 -17.58 0.62 3.63
CA ILE A 59 -17.61 0.62 2.17
C ILE A 59 -16.19 0.44 1.65
N PHE A 60 -15.94 -0.70 1.04
CA PHE A 60 -14.69 -1.01 0.36
C PHE A 60 -14.81 -0.60 -1.10
N ILE A 61 -13.79 0.05 -1.65
CA ILE A 61 -13.83 0.54 -3.02
C ILE A 61 -12.57 0.16 -3.79
N THR A 62 -12.69 0.26 -5.10
CA THR A 62 -11.59 0.15 -6.04
C THR A 62 -11.45 1.44 -6.83
N THR A 63 -10.30 2.07 -6.71
CA THR A 63 -10.01 3.30 -7.44
C THR A 63 -9.42 2.94 -8.81
N LYS A 64 -9.91 3.63 -9.85
CA LYS A 64 -9.35 3.51 -11.20
C LYS A 64 -7.96 4.15 -11.25
N GLY A 65 -7.11 3.60 -12.10
CA GLY A 65 -5.79 4.16 -12.42
C GLY A 65 -4.64 3.25 -12.01
N PHE A 66 -3.54 3.39 -12.76
CA PHE A 66 -2.39 2.50 -12.71
C PHE A 66 -1.79 2.32 -11.31
N ILE A 67 -1.68 3.39 -10.53
CA ILE A 67 -1.05 3.32 -9.20
C ILE A 67 -1.87 2.42 -8.26
N TYR A 68 -3.19 2.57 -8.24
CA TYR A 68 -4.06 1.77 -7.39
C TYR A 68 -4.15 0.33 -7.86
N SER A 69 -4.29 0.14 -9.16
CA SER A 69 -4.35 -1.20 -9.73
C SER A 69 -3.04 -1.94 -9.46
N MET A 70 -1.88 -1.29 -9.68
CA MET A 70 -0.57 -1.84 -9.33
C MET A 70 -0.46 -2.11 -7.83
N SER A 71 -0.92 -1.20 -6.96
CA SER A 71 -0.89 -1.39 -5.50
C SER A 71 -1.62 -2.68 -5.11
N ARG A 72 -2.86 -2.86 -5.60
CA ARG A 72 -3.68 -4.05 -5.39
C ARG A 72 -3.01 -5.31 -5.92
N PHE A 73 -2.42 -5.25 -7.10
CA PHE A 73 -1.69 -6.37 -7.69
C PHE A 73 -0.49 -6.79 -6.82
N LEU A 74 0.32 -5.82 -6.39
CA LEU A 74 1.51 -6.03 -5.58
C LEU A 74 1.16 -6.62 -4.20
N THR A 75 0.13 -6.10 -3.54
CA THR A 75 -0.31 -6.54 -2.21
C THR A 75 -1.28 -7.72 -2.24
N ASN A 76 -1.76 -8.14 -3.42
CA ASN A 76 -2.85 -9.11 -3.59
C ASN A 76 -4.21 -8.66 -3.03
N ASN A 77 -4.40 -7.38 -2.72
CA ASN A 77 -5.66 -6.87 -2.21
C ASN A 77 -6.67 -6.73 -3.35
N GLU A 78 -7.94 -7.00 -3.07
CA GLU A 78 -9.05 -6.76 -4.01
C GLU A 78 -9.44 -5.28 -4.04
N TYR A 79 -9.28 -4.61 -2.90
CA TYR A 79 -9.63 -3.22 -2.64
C TYR A 79 -8.37 -2.38 -2.39
N ASP A 80 -8.46 -1.09 -2.69
CA ASP A 80 -7.37 -0.12 -2.41
C ASP A 80 -7.77 0.90 -1.34
N HIS A 81 -9.05 0.99 -0.99
CA HIS A 81 -9.53 1.94 -0.02
C HIS A 81 -10.80 1.46 0.70
N MET A 82 -11.04 1.98 1.91
CA MET A 82 -12.30 1.81 2.65
C MET A 82 -12.70 3.09 3.38
N VAL A 83 -14.00 3.25 3.59
CA VAL A 83 -14.60 4.32 4.41
C VAL A 83 -15.59 3.73 5.41
N ILE A 84 -15.91 4.51 6.45
CA ILE A 84 -16.89 4.15 7.48
C ILE A 84 -18.13 5.03 7.30
N VAL A 85 -19.32 4.45 7.26
CA VAL A 85 -20.57 5.20 7.16
C VAL A 85 -20.94 5.77 8.52
N LEU A 86 -21.15 7.08 8.59
CA LEU A 86 -21.49 7.76 9.84
C LEU A 86 -22.97 8.07 9.95
N ASN A 87 -23.60 8.46 8.83
CA ASN A 87 -25.02 8.75 8.73
C ASN A 87 -25.53 8.50 7.30
N ASP A 88 -26.75 8.92 7.01
CA ASP A 88 -27.44 8.80 5.71
C ASP A 88 -26.77 9.60 4.58
N ARG A 89 -25.90 10.56 4.90
CA ARG A 89 -25.28 11.47 3.93
C ARG A 89 -23.76 11.44 3.92
N GLN A 90 -23.14 10.99 5.00
CA GLN A 90 -21.71 11.18 5.23
C GLN A 90 -21.00 9.89 5.60
N VAL A 91 -19.75 9.80 5.14
CA VAL A 91 -18.80 8.78 5.53
C VAL A 91 -17.54 9.43 6.08
N LEU A 92 -16.88 8.75 7.02
CA LEU A 92 -15.54 9.05 7.45
C LEU A 92 -14.56 8.49 6.41
N HIS A 93 -13.84 9.40 5.76
CA HIS A 93 -12.80 9.08 4.80
C HIS A 93 -11.42 9.28 5.43
N VAL A 94 -10.72 8.17 5.71
CA VAL A 94 -9.35 8.16 6.22
C VAL A 94 -8.39 8.06 5.04
N GLY A 95 -8.08 9.20 4.41
CA GLY A 95 -7.19 9.28 3.25
C GLY A 95 -6.40 10.60 3.20
N PRO A 96 -5.46 10.74 2.26
CA PRO A 96 -4.68 11.96 2.09
C PRO A 96 -5.54 13.21 1.82
N PRO A 97 -5.16 14.39 2.35
CA PRO A 97 -4.06 14.61 3.30
C PRO A 97 -4.43 14.28 4.77
N SER A 98 -5.72 14.21 5.09
CA SER A 98 -6.26 14.06 6.43
C SER A 98 -7.57 13.27 6.42
N VAL A 99 -7.89 12.70 7.57
CA VAL A 99 -9.21 12.15 7.85
C VAL A 99 -10.24 13.27 7.74
N ARG A 100 -11.30 13.03 6.96
CA ARG A 100 -12.35 14.02 6.69
C ARG A 100 -13.70 13.37 6.43
N LEU A 101 -14.77 14.14 6.62
CA LEU A 101 -16.11 13.76 6.21
C LEU A 101 -16.31 14.02 4.70
N ILE A 102 -16.89 13.07 3.99
CA ILE A 102 -17.27 13.22 2.57
C ILE A 102 -18.67 12.65 2.31
N GLN A 103 -19.29 13.07 1.20
CA GLN A 103 -20.64 12.63 0.83
C GLN A 103 -20.68 11.13 0.49
N LEU A 104 -21.67 10.41 1.02
CA LEU A 104 -21.85 8.96 0.88
C LEU A 104 -22.00 8.52 -0.58
N GLU A 105 -22.93 9.14 -1.31
CA GLU A 105 -23.31 8.75 -2.68
C GLU A 105 -22.11 8.75 -3.63
N ARG A 106 -21.17 9.65 -3.39
CA ARG A 106 -19.93 9.73 -4.15
C ARG A 106 -19.10 8.44 -4.09
N LEU A 107 -19.07 7.76 -2.95
CA LEU A 107 -18.34 6.49 -2.78
C LEU A 107 -19.12 5.33 -3.39
N LEU A 108 -20.43 5.50 -3.53
CA LEU A 108 -21.33 4.54 -4.12
C LEU A 108 -21.42 4.66 -5.64
N LEU A 109 -20.67 5.55 -6.29
CA LEU A 109 -20.62 5.59 -7.76
C LEU A 109 -20.17 4.24 -8.35
N PRO A 110 -20.87 3.69 -9.36
CA PRO A 110 -20.55 2.38 -9.97
C PRO A 110 -19.10 2.23 -10.41
N GLN A 111 -18.49 3.31 -10.89
CA GLN A 111 -17.09 3.31 -11.33
C GLN A 111 -16.08 2.95 -10.23
N ARG A 112 -16.46 3.08 -8.95
CA ARG A 112 -15.65 2.74 -7.78
C ARG A 112 -15.83 1.27 -7.34
N GLN A 113 -16.81 0.56 -7.92
CA GLN A 113 -17.17 -0.82 -7.57
C GLN A 113 -17.28 -1.01 -6.04
N PRO A 114 -18.15 -0.24 -5.37
CA PRO A 114 -18.32 -0.30 -3.93
C PRO A 114 -18.80 -1.69 -3.47
N VAL A 115 -18.25 -2.13 -2.34
CA VAL A 115 -18.68 -3.31 -1.61
C VAL A 115 -18.99 -2.90 -0.18
N VAL A 116 -20.26 -3.02 0.20
CA VAL A 116 -20.75 -2.64 1.53
C VAL A 116 -20.75 -3.87 2.42
N LEU A 117 -20.06 -3.78 3.55
CA LEU A 117 -20.04 -4.79 4.59
C LEU A 117 -20.63 -4.18 5.85
N ARG A 118 -21.55 -4.90 6.49
CA ARG A 118 -22.22 -4.47 7.72
C ARG A 118 -21.67 -5.26 8.90
N PRO A 119 -20.81 -4.69 9.76
CA PRO A 119 -20.37 -5.38 10.95
C PRO A 119 -21.55 -5.70 11.87
N ASP A 120 -21.57 -6.91 12.40
CA ASP A 120 -22.58 -7.32 13.37
C ASP A 120 -22.29 -6.65 14.72
N MET A 121 -23.16 -5.71 15.07
CA MET A 121 -23.07 -4.88 16.27
C MET A 121 -24.48 -4.65 16.82
N THR A 122 -24.60 -4.68 18.14
CA THR A 122 -25.76 -4.13 18.85
C THR A 122 -25.90 -2.63 18.55
N GLU A 123 -27.08 -2.04 18.84
CA GLU A 123 -27.26 -0.60 18.65
C GLU A 123 -26.27 0.19 19.50
N GLU A 124 -26.04 -0.22 20.76
CA GLU A 124 -25.14 0.45 21.68
C GLU A 124 -23.68 0.42 21.18
N GLU A 125 -23.23 -0.73 20.69
CA GLU A 125 -21.90 -0.89 20.08
C GLU A 125 -21.78 -0.05 18.81
N ARG A 126 -22.79 -0.05 17.93
CA ARG A 126 -22.82 0.76 16.71
C ARG A 126 -22.77 2.26 17.01
N GLN A 127 -23.55 2.73 17.97
CA GLN A 127 -23.53 4.14 18.38
C GLN A 127 -22.17 4.54 18.96
N ARG A 128 -21.55 3.65 19.76
CA ARG A 128 -20.18 3.87 20.26
C ARG A 128 -19.18 3.92 19.11
N PHE A 129 -19.25 2.98 18.18
CA PHE A 129 -18.40 2.92 16.99
C PHE A 129 -18.49 4.19 16.16
N ILE A 130 -19.70 4.68 15.87
CA ILE A 130 -19.91 5.93 15.12
C ILE A 130 -19.35 7.14 15.87
N ARG A 131 -19.60 7.26 17.18
CA ARG A 131 -19.04 8.35 18.00
C ARG A 131 -17.51 8.35 17.99
N CYS A 132 -16.89 7.18 18.16
CA CYS A 132 -15.43 7.05 18.11
C CYS A 132 -14.89 7.33 16.69
N ALA A 133 -15.62 6.96 15.63
CA ALA A 133 -15.25 7.28 14.27
C ALA A 133 -15.27 8.80 14.00
N TYR A 134 -16.29 9.53 14.50
CA TYR A 134 -16.35 10.99 14.41
C TYR A 134 -15.15 11.69 15.07
N GLN A 135 -14.62 11.13 16.17
CA GLN A 135 -13.44 11.69 16.85
C GLN A 135 -12.15 11.62 16.02
N LEU A 136 -12.13 10.85 14.93
CA LEU A 136 -10.98 10.80 14.03
C LEU A 136 -10.98 11.95 13.02
N ASP A 137 -12.08 12.68 12.83
CA ASP A 137 -12.16 13.79 11.88
C ASP A 137 -11.06 14.84 12.15
N GLY A 138 -10.42 15.33 11.08
CA GLY A 138 -9.28 16.23 11.16
C GLY A 138 -7.93 15.58 11.52
N SER A 139 -7.91 14.29 11.90
CA SER A 139 -6.65 13.56 12.13
C SER A 139 -5.80 13.46 10.86
N LYS A 140 -4.50 13.25 11.00
CA LYS A 140 -3.60 13.13 9.84
C LYS A 140 -3.76 11.78 9.17
N TYR A 141 -3.45 11.70 7.88
CA TYR A 141 -3.32 10.42 7.19
C TYR A 141 -1.88 9.93 7.21
N ASP A 142 -1.65 8.69 7.66
CA ASP A 142 -0.32 8.10 7.75
C ASP A 142 0.10 7.43 6.43
N VAL A 143 0.44 8.27 5.46
CA VAL A 143 0.90 7.81 4.14
C VAL A 143 2.14 6.92 4.27
N VAL A 144 3.05 7.26 5.18
CA VAL A 144 4.34 6.55 5.36
C VAL A 144 4.09 5.12 5.77
N ARG A 145 3.25 4.93 6.79
CA ARG A 145 2.84 3.62 7.29
C ARG A 145 2.14 2.79 6.21
N LEU A 146 1.25 3.41 5.41
CA LEU A 146 0.61 2.70 4.30
C LEU A 146 1.64 2.11 3.33
N TYR A 147 2.59 2.91 2.83
CA TYR A 147 3.59 2.40 1.88
C TYR A 147 4.53 1.38 2.52
N GLN A 148 4.89 1.59 3.79
CA GLN A 148 5.66 0.63 4.57
C GLN A 148 4.94 -0.72 4.73
N LEU A 149 3.62 -0.72 4.92
CA LEU A 149 2.79 -1.93 4.92
C LEU A 149 2.76 -2.57 3.52
N MET A 150 2.46 -1.79 2.47
CA MET A 150 2.40 -2.28 1.10
C MET A 150 3.68 -2.98 0.68
N LEU A 151 4.84 -2.41 1.04
CA LEU A 151 6.12 -3.03 0.78
C LEU A 151 6.28 -4.35 1.53
N ARG A 152 5.97 -4.39 2.83
CA ARG A 152 6.09 -5.62 3.63
C ARG A 152 5.26 -6.76 3.04
N ILE A 153 4.00 -6.50 2.71
CA ILE A 153 3.12 -7.47 2.07
C ILE A 153 3.70 -7.90 0.72
N SER A 154 4.20 -6.94 -0.07
CA SER A 154 4.82 -7.22 -1.36
C SER A 154 6.07 -8.09 -1.23
N LEU A 155 6.97 -7.81 -0.27
CA LEU A 155 8.18 -8.60 -0.04
C LEU A 155 7.81 -10.01 0.42
N LYS A 156 6.91 -10.14 1.40
CA LYS A 156 6.40 -11.43 1.87
C LYS A 156 5.86 -12.28 0.72
N LYS A 157 5.00 -11.71 -0.12
CA LYS A 157 4.40 -12.42 -1.26
C LYS A 157 5.44 -12.81 -2.31
N ASN A 158 6.37 -11.92 -2.65
CA ASN A 158 7.25 -12.11 -3.80
C ASN A 158 8.56 -12.85 -3.47
N LEU A 159 9.02 -12.74 -2.24
CA LEU A 159 10.28 -13.30 -1.73
C LEU A 159 10.06 -14.41 -0.69
N ARG A 160 8.83 -14.62 -0.21
CA ARG A 160 8.52 -15.53 0.91
C ARG A 160 9.32 -15.23 2.18
N SER A 161 9.76 -13.97 2.33
CA SER A 161 10.52 -13.50 3.48
C SER A 161 9.91 -12.21 4.02
N THR A 162 9.99 -12.03 5.33
CA THR A 162 9.57 -10.82 6.05
C THR A 162 10.82 -10.14 6.64
N PRO A 163 11.74 -9.63 5.81
CA PRO A 163 13.02 -9.11 6.29
C PRO A 163 12.86 -7.84 7.14
N LEU A 164 11.70 -7.18 7.05
CA LEU A 164 11.41 -5.94 7.76
C LEU A 164 10.70 -6.23 9.08
N GLY A 165 11.15 -5.58 10.15
CA GLY A 165 10.49 -5.63 11.44
C GLY A 165 9.04 -5.15 11.39
N ARG A 166 8.24 -5.59 12.37
CA ARG A 166 6.85 -5.16 12.55
C ARG A 166 6.77 -3.64 12.74
N LEU A 167 5.77 -3.01 12.16
CA LEU A 167 5.47 -1.61 12.41
C LEU A 167 5.01 -1.43 13.87
N PRO A 168 5.40 -0.33 14.54
CA PRO A 168 4.88 -0.04 15.87
C PRO A 168 3.36 0.06 15.80
N LEU A 169 2.65 -0.62 16.69
CA LEU A 169 1.18 -0.52 16.81
C LEU A 169 0.75 0.83 17.38
N ASP A 170 1.66 1.51 18.06
CA ASP A 170 1.38 2.74 18.77
C ASP A 170 1.20 3.89 17.78
N VAL A 171 -0.03 4.40 17.68
CA VAL A 171 -0.42 5.52 16.80
C VAL A 171 -0.03 6.83 17.48
N ARG A 172 1.27 7.02 17.75
CA ARG A 172 1.80 8.13 18.57
C ARG A 172 1.56 9.53 18.00
N ASN A 173 1.01 9.65 16.79
CA ASN A 173 0.95 10.90 16.03
C ASN A 173 -0.45 11.29 15.54
N HIS A 174 -1.53 10.69 16.09
CA HIS A 174 -2.90 10.91 15.60
C HIS A 174 -2.99 10.80 14.06
N ALA A 175 -2.25 9.84 13.49
CA ALA A 175 -2.11 9.65 12.07
C ALA A 175 -2.60 8.24 11.71
N TRP A 176 -3.53 8.14 10.77
CA TRP A 176 -4.27 6.89 10.54
C TRP A 176 -4.15 6.38 9.11
N VAL A 177 -4.17 5.06 8.96
CA VAL A 177 -4.47 4.36 7.71
C VAL A 177 -5.90 3.85 7.81
N CYS A 178 -6.67 3.87 6.70
CA CYS A 178 -8.09 3.52 6.71
C CYS A 178 -8.38 2.13 7.31
N THR A 179 -7.58 1.13 6.96
CA THR A 179 -7.70 -0.23 7.48
C THR A 179 -7.34 -0.33 8.97
N ASP A 180 -6.31 0.39 9.42
CA ASP A 180 -5.92 0.43 10.83
C ASP A 180 -7.02 1.07 11.68
N ALA A 181 -7.54 2.23 11.24
CA ALA A 181 -8.62 2.93 11.93
C ALA A 181 -9.86 2.04 12.08
N ALA A 182 -10.33 1.42 10.99
CA ALA A 182 -11.48 0.53 11.04
C ALA A 182 -11.24 -0.68 11.95
N MET A 183 -10.08 -1.34 11.83
CA MET A 183 -9.75 -2.51 12.65
C MET A 183 -9.71 -2.17 14.15
N VAL A 184 -9.09 -1.05 14.53
CA VAL A 184 -8.99 -0.61 15.92
C VAL A 184 -10.36 -0.20 16.46
N LEU A 185 -11.14 0.56 15.69
CA LEU A 185 -12.48 0.99 16.10
C LEU A 185 -13.42 -0.22 16.29
N LEU A 186 -13.42 -1.18 15.37
CA LEU A 186 -14.23 -2.39 15.49
C LEU A 186 -13.81 -3.24 16.69
N ALA A 187 -12.52 -3.46 16.89
CA ALA A 187 -12.02 -4.22 18.04
C ALA A 187 -12.34 -3.53 19.37
N GLY A 188 -12.31 -2.19 19.42
CA GLY A 188 -12.62 -1.42 20.62
C GLY A 188 -14.13 -1.27 20.91
N CYS A 189 -14.98 -1.35 19.88
CA CYS A 189 -16.41 -1.07 20.02
C CYS A 189 -17.31 -2.31 19.92
N SER A 190 -16.87 -3.41 19.31
CA SER A 190 -17.64 -4.64 19.15
C SER A 190 -16.99 -5.80 19.90
N ASP A 191 -17.72 -6.40 20.85
CA ASP A 191 -17.24 -7.56 21.62
C ASP A 191 -17.09 -8.78 20.70
N ARG A 192 -18.07 -9.01 19.82
CA ARG A 192 -18.04 -10.11 18.85
C ARG A 192 -16.84 -10.01 17.90
N PHE A 193 -16.57 -8.81 17.37
CA PHE A 193 -15.41 -8.58 16.51
C PHE A 193 -14.10 -8.82 17.25
N ARG A 194 -13.98 -8.35 18.49
CA ARG A 194 -12.78 -8.54 19.32
C ARG A 194 -12.50 -10.01 19.64
N GLN A 195 -13.54 -10.78 19.98
CA GLN A 195 -13.42 -12.22 20.18
C GLN A 195 -12.96 -12.93 18.90
N THR A 196 -13.56 -12.56 17.76
CA THR A 196 -13.19 -13.15 16.46
C THR A 196 -11.77 -12.79 16.06
N LEU A 197 -11.33 -11.56 16.30
CA LEU A 197 -9.96 -11.11 16.07
C LEU A 197 -8.95 -11.85 16.96
N THR A 198 -9.33 -12.15 18.20
CA THR A 198 -8.50 -12.92 19.15
C THR A 198 -8.33 -14.36 18.65
N ARG A 199 -9.42 -15.03 18.24
CA ARG A 199 -9.38 -16.35 17.61
C ARG A 199 -8.54 -16.35 16.33
N ALA A 200 -8.78 -15.38 15.45
CA ALA A 200 -8.06 -15.24 14.19
C ALA A 200 -6.56 -15.01 14.37
N LYS A 201 -6.12 -14.38 15.47
CA LYS A 201 -4.69 -14.22 15.78
C LYS A 201 -3.98 -15.56 15.98
N GLU A 202 -4.69 -16.57 16.46
CA GLU A 202 -4.17 -17.91 16.72
C GLU A 202 -4.24 -18.80 15.47
N GLU A 203 -5.32 -18.66 14.70
CA GLU A 203 -5.61 -19.54 13.56
C GLU A 203 -5.11 -19.00 12.21
N LEU A 204 -4.93 -17.69 12.09
CA LEU A 204 -4.68 -17.02 10.81
C LEU A 204 -3.46 -16.11 10.87
N GLU A 205 -2.74 -16.07 9.74
CA GLU A 205 -1.64 -15.14 9.56
C GLU A 205 -2.14 -13.75 9.14
N LEU A 206 -2.68 -12.98 10.09
CA LEU A 206 -3.16 -11.63 9.86
C LEU A 206 -2.00 -10.63 9.63
N ASP A 207 -2.19 -9.70 8.71
CA ASP A 207 -1.20 -8.66 8.36
C ASP A 207 -1.05 -7.66 9.52
N ILE A 208 -2.11 -7.33 10.27
CA ILE A 208 -2.00 -6.50 11.49
C ILE A 208 -1.10 -7.15 12.56
N ILE A 209 -1.10 -8.48 12.65
CA ILE A 209 -0.27 -9.22 13.59
C ILE A 209 1.16 -9.34 13.08
N THR A 210 1.34 -9.71 11.81
CA THR A 210 2.66 -9.98 11.22
C THR A 210 3.43 -8.72 10.79
N HIS A 211 2.73 -7.69 10.35
CA HIS A 211 3.31 -6.46 9.81
C HIS A 211 3.04 -5.23 10.68
N GLY A 212 2.12 -5.33 11.65
CA GLY A 212 1.79 -4.24 12.57
C GLY A 212 0.75 -3.27 12.01
N SER A 213 0.22 -3.49 10.82
CA SER A 213 -0.84 -2.67 10.22
C SER A 213 -1.77 -3.56 9.42
N ALA A 214 -3.07 -3.33 9.54
CA ALA A 214 -4.12 -4.11 8.91
C ALA A 214 -4.14 -3.87 7.40
N SER A 215 -4.39 -4.93 6.64
CA SER A 215 -4.66 -4.84 5.21
C SER A 215 -6.12 -5.19 4.90
N PHE A 216 -6.56 -4.95 3.66
CA PHE A 216 -7.86 -5.42 3.21
C PHE A 216 -8.02 -6.94 3.26
N ASN A 217 -6.93 -7.69 3.13
CA ASN A 217 -6.98 -9.15 3.25
C ASN A 217 -7.30 -9.61 4.66
N ASP A 218 -7.00 -8.82 5.70
CA ASP A 218 -7.38 -9.18 7.08
C ASP A 218 -8.89 -9.22 7.24
N PHE A 219 -9.62 -8.24 6.66
CA PHE A 219 -11.08 -8.26 6.66
C PHE A 219 -11.64 -9.45 5.87
N THR A 220 -11.03 -9.80 4.73
CA THR A 220 -11.42 -10.99 3.96
C THR A 220 -11.21 -12.28 4.77
N ARG A 221 -10.05 -12.42 5.42
CA ARG A 221 -9.72 -13.59 6.25
C ARG A 221 -10.63 -13.70 7.48
N LEU A 222 -10.92 -12.58 8.15
CA LEU A 222 -11.86 -12.55 9.28
C LEU A 222 -13.27 -12.99 8.85
N ARG A 223 -13.73 -12.58 7.66
CA ARG A 223 -15.02 -13.04 7.11
C ARG A 223 -15.00 -14.50 6.66
N GLN A 224 -13.85 -15.02 6.21
CA GLN A 224 -13.74 -16.44 5.90
C GLN A 224 -13.83 -17.29 7.17
N LEU A 225 -13.25 -16.80 8.27
CA LEU A 225 -13.34 -17.45 9.58
C LEU A 225 -14.74 -17.34 10.19
N GLU A 226 -15.38 -16.18 10.08
CA GLU A 226 -16.71 -15.91 10.61
C GLU A 226 -17.56 -15.14 9.58
N PRO A 227 -18.29 -15.83 8.67
CA PRO A 227 -19.01 -15.19 7.56
C PRO A 227 -20.08 -14.19 7.98
N THR A 228 -20.67 -14.39 9.16
CA THR A 228 -21.72 -13.54 9.73
C THR A 228 -21.16 -12.36 10.54
N LEU A 229 -19.83 -12.24 10.70
CA LEU A 229 -19.21 -11.11 11.42
C LEU A 229 -19.45 -9.79 10.70
N MET A 230 -19.37 -9.81 9.38
CA MET A 230 -19.56 -8.66 8.50
C MET A 230 -20.29 -9.12 7.23
N PRO A 231 -21.60 -9.42 7.30
CA PRO A 231 -22.40 -9.75 6.13
C PRO A 231 -22.26 -8.67 5.05
N ARG A 232 -22.30 -9.12 3.79
CA ARG A 232 -22.27 -8.23 2.65
C ARG A 232 -23.68 -7.73 2.35
N ILE A 233 -23.81 -6.43 2.13
CA ILE A 233 -25.07 -5.82 1.67
C ILE A 233 -25.08 -5.83 0.14
N ASN A 234 -26.15 -6.36 -0.44
CA ASN A 234 -26.32 -6.45 -1.88
C ASN A 234 -26.80 -5.10 -2.42
N LEU A 235 -25.95 -4.44 -3.21
CA LEU A 235 -26.31 -3.23 -3.94
C LEU A 235 -27.06 -3.59 -5.25
N PRO A 236 -27.84 -2.66 -5.84
CA PRO A 236 -28.63 -2.93 -7.04
C PRO A 236 -27.78 -3.40 -8.23
N VAL A 237 -27.96 -4.65 -8.67
CA VAL A 237 -27.01 -5.39 -9.55
C VAL A 237 -26.77 -4.74 -10.92
N LEU A 238 -27.70 -3.90 -11.41
CA LEU A 238 -27.66 -3.40 -12.80
C LEU A 238 -26.37 -2.62 -13.15
N THR A 239 -25.62 -2.11 -12.17
CA THR A 239 -24.38 -1.34 -12.43
C THR A 239 -23.18 -1.72 -11.55
N TYR A 240 -23.36 -2.55 -10.52
CA TYR A 240 -22.28 -2.96 -9.63
C TYR A 240 -21.78 -4.37 -9.93
N THR A 241 -20.47 -4.53 -10.10
CA THR A 241 -19.88 -5.86 -10.14
C THR A 241 -19.89 -6.47 -8.74
N SER A 242 -20.43 -7.68 -8.63
CA SER A 242 -20.51 -8.40 -7.37
C SER A 242 -19.13 -8.80 -6.85
N ASN A 243 -18.09 -8.87 -7.68
CA ASN A 243 -16.73 -9.05 -7.19
C ASN A 243 -15.79 -8.20 -8.04
N PRO A 244 -14.99 -7.30 -7.44
CA PRO A 244 -13.93 -6.63 -8.18
C PRO A 244 -12.93 -7.68 -8.65
N HIS A 245 -13.08 -8.13 -9.89
CA HIS A 245 -12.24 -9.18 -10.44
C HIS A 245 -10.79 -8.70 -10.51
N LYS A 246 -9.86 -9.59 -10.12
CA LYS A 246 -8.43 -9.38 -10.37
C LYS A 246 -8.24 -9.25 -11.87
N ARG A 247 -7.99 -8.02 -12.32
CA ARG A 247 -7.76 -7.74 -13.74
C ARG A 247 -6.52 -8.51 -14.22
N PRO A 248 -6.50 -9.03 -15.45
CA PRO A 248 -5.31 -9.64 -16.02
C PRO A 248 -4.23 -8.59 -16.25
N LEU A 249 -2.94 -8.99 -16.26
CA LEU A 249 -1.80 -8.07 -16.43
C LEU A 249 -1.95 -7.14 -17.65
N ARG A 250 -2.54 -7.65 -18.74
CA ARG A 250 -2.80 -6.89 -19.97
C ARG A 250 -3.62 -5.62 -19.73
N ALA A 251 -4.54 -5.64 -18.76
CA ALA A 251 -5.32 -4.45 -18.41
C ALA A 251 -4.45 -3.34 -17.79
N TYR A 252 -3.39 -3.70 -17.06
CA TYR A 252 -2.47 -2.72 -16.46
C TYR A 252 -1.53 -2.09 -17.47
N VAL A 253 -1.28 -2.76 -18.61
CA VAL A 253 -0.45 -2.19 -19.70
C VAL A 253 -1.11 -0.93 -20.27
N GLY A 254 -2.43 -0.97 -20.50
CA GLY A 254 -3.17 0.21 -20.96
C GLY A 254 -3.11 1.36 -19.95
N GLU A 255 -3.37 1.08 -18.67
CA GLU A 255 -3.29 2.09 -17.60
C GLU A 255 -1.86 2.65 -17.44
N PHE A 256 -0.83 1.85 -17.67
CA PHE A 256 0.56 2.32 -17.67
C PHE A 256 0.84 3.22 -18.87
N LEU A 257 0.45 2.82 -20.08
CA LEU A 257 0.63 3.65 -21.27
C LEU A 257 -0.08 4.99 -21.10
N GLU A 258 -1.29 4.98 -20.54
CA GLU A 258 -2.00 6.22 -20.19
C GLU A 258 -1.19 7.08 -19.19
N LEU A 259 -0.63 6.48 -18.14
CA LEU A 259 0.23 7.18 -17.19
C LEU A 259 1.46 7.80 -17.89
N ILE A 260 2.14 7.05 -18.75
CA ILE A 260 3.30 7.53 -19.51
C ILE A 260 2.90 8.70 -20.42
N THR A 261 1.80 8.58 -21.16
CA THR A 261 1.27 9.67 -21.99
C THR A 261 0.93 10.91 -21.16
N ARG A 262 0.39 10.74 -19.94
CA ARG A 262 0.12 11.84 -19.02
C ARG A 262 1.39 12.48 -18.45
N ILE A 263 2.46 11.71 -18.23
CA ILE A 263 3.77 12.22 -17.84
C ILE A 263 4.40 13.00 -18.99
N GLN A 264 4.41 12.43 -20.20
CA GLN A 264 4.97 13.06 -21.41
C GLN A 264 4.24 14.36 -21.78
N SER A 265 2.92 14.41 -21.59
CA SER A 265 2.13 15.62 -21.81
C SER A 265 2.23 16.66 -20.68
N GLY A 266 3.06 16.42 -19.65
CA GLY A 266 3.22 17.35 -18.52
C GLY A 266 2.00 17.44 -17.58
N LYS A 267 0.94 16.66 -17.82
CA LYS A 267 -0.27 16.62 -16.99
C LYS A 267 -0.01 16.02 -15.61
N VAL A 268 1.00 15.16 -15.49
CA VAL A 268 1.54 14.73 -14.20
C VAL A 268 2.68 15.67 -13.85
N ARG A 269 2.68 16.20 -12.63
CA ARG A 269 3.76 17.06 -12.11
C ARG A 269 5.03 16.26 -11.80
N TRP A 270 5.58 15.58 -12.81
CA TRP A 270 6.78 14.76 -12.71
C TRP A 270 7.99 15.56 -12.20
N HIS A 271 8.08 16.84 -12.58
CA HIS A 271 9.08 17.77 -12.07
C HIS A 271 9.07 17.87 -10.53
N LEU A 272 7.92 17.74 -9.86
CA LEU A 272 7.88 17.73 -8.39
C LEU A 272 8.51 16.45 -7.84
N PHE A 273 8.27 15.29 -8.48
CA PHE A 273 8.95 14.04 -8.14
C PHE A 273 10.46 14.16 -8.32
N GLU A 274 10.88 14.74 -9.44
CA GLU A 274 12.28 15.00 -9.74
C GLU A 274 12.94 15.85 -8.65
N GLN A 275 12.32 16.98 -8.30
CA GLN A 275 12.86 17.94 -7.35
C GLN A 275 12.86 17.46 -5.90
N SER A 276 11.99 16.52 -5.52
CA SER A 276 11.86 16.13 -4.11
C SER A 276 12.29 14.70 -3.80
N VAL A 277 12.20 13.75 -4.74
CA VAL A 277 12.75 12.40 -4.57
C VAL A 277 14.21 12.32 -4.96
N LEU A 278 14.60 12.84 -6.14
CA LEU A 278 15.94 12.61 -6.65
C LEU A 278 17.05 13.12 -5.73
N PRO A 279 16.93 14.28 -5.05
CA PRO A 279 17.96 14.72 -4.11
C PRO A 279 18.17 13.75 -2.94
N LYS A 280 17.14 12.99 -2.55
CA LYS A 280 17.24 12.02 -1.44
C LYS A 280 17.72 10.65 -1.89
N ILE A 281 17.48 10.29 -3.16
CA ILE A 281 18.05 9.09 -3.79
C ILE A 281 19.52 9.31 -4.13
N ARG A 282 19.90 10.52 -4.53
CA ARG A 282 21.26 10.89 -4.95
C ARG A 282 22.36 10.40 -4.01
N PRO A 283 22.33 10.64 -2.68
CA PRO A 283 23.36 10.14 -1.78
C PRO A 283 23.43 8.61 -1.77
N ILE A 284 22.30 7.90 -1.88
CA ILE A 284 22.31 6.43 -1.90
C ILE A 284 22.97 5.94 -3.20
N VAL A 285 22.61 6.55 -4.32
CA VAL A 285 23.10 6.19 -5.65
C VAL A 285 24.59 6.53 -5.83
N GLU A 286 25.07 7.58 -5.19
CA GLU A 286 26.50 7.94 -5.17
C GLU A 286 27.36 6.84 -4.54
N HIS A 287 26.84 6.16 -3.52
CA HIS A 287 27.51 5.04 -2.86
C HIS A 287 27.36 3.71 -3.64
N MET A 288 26.47 3.65 -4.64
CA MET A 288 26.32 2.47 -5.50
C MET A 288 27.38 2.49 -6.61
N GLY A 289 28.00 1.33 -6.87
CA GLY A 289 28.84 1.16 -8.05
C GLY A 289 28.02 1.14 -9.36
N PRO A 290 28.65 1.37 -10.54
CA PRO A 290 30.06 1.67 -10.76
C PRO A 290 30.39 3.17 -10.56
N LYS A 291 31.57 3.50 -10.00
CA LYS A 291 32.01 4.90 -9.78
C LYS A 291 32.26 5.69 -11.06
N THR A 292 32.41 5.00 -12.20
CA THR A 292 32.65 5.61 -13.52
C THR A 292 31.40 6.26 -14.13
N MET A 293 30.22 6.00 -13.57
CA MET A 293 28.96 6.53 -14.08
C MET A 293 28.52 7.73 -13.24
N SER A 294 28.05 8.81 -13.89
CA SER A 294 27.55 9.99 -13.18
C SER A 294 26.34 9.65 -12.31
N SER A 295 26.14 10.39 -11.21
CA SER A 295 24.99 10.19 -10.32
C SER A 295 23.65 10.28 -11.07
N ASP A 296 23.53 11.19 -12.04
CA ASP A 296 22.31 11.35 -12.83
C ASP A 296 22.04 10.15 -13.74
N ALA A 297 23.08 9.61 -14.41
CA ALA A 297 22.97 8.40 -15.22
C ALA A 297 22.61 7.17 -14.37
N LYS A 298 23.12 7.08 -13.14
CA LYS A 298 22.75 6.00 -12.21
C LYS A 298 21.32 6.11 -11.73
N ILE A 299 20.85 7.32 -11.42
CA ILE A 299 19.46 7.58 -11.03
C ILE A 299 18.52 7.21 -12.19
N GLN A 300 18.86 7.63 -13.41
CA GLN A 300 18.08 7.33 -14.60
C GLN A 300 18.05 5.82 -14.88
N LEU A 301 19.20 5.13 -14.79
CA LEU A 301 19.28 3.68 -14.90
C LEU A 301 18.45 2.99 -13.81
N LEU A 302 18.52 3.44 -12.56
CA LEU A 302 17.73 2.89 -11.45
C LEU A 302 16.23 3.05 -11.71
N ALA A 303 15.80 4.21 -12.21
CA ALA A 303 14.42 4.46 -12.60
C ALA A 303 13.97 3.53 -13.74
N TYR A 304 14.78 3.38 -14.79
CA TYR A 304 14.50 2.43 -15.87
C TYR A 304 14.47 0.98 -15.38
N VAL A 305 15.39 0.58 -14.50
CA VAL A 305 15.42 -0.76 -13.91
C VAL A 305 14.18 -0.99 -13.04
N LEU A 306 13.74 -0.01 -12.26
CA LEU A 306 12.50 -0.13 -11.46
C LEU A 306 11.27 -0.27 -12.36
N VAL A 307 11.13 0.57 -13.39
CA VAL A 307 10.05 0.46 -14.38
C VAL A 307 10.10 -0.88 -15.09
N LEU A 308 11.29 -1.30 -15.52
CA LEU A 308 11.52 -2.57 -16.19
C LEU A 308 11.20 -3.76 -15.27
N LEU A 309 11.59 -3.73 -13.99
CA LEU A 309 11.27 -4.79 -13.02
C LEU A 309 9.77 -4.88 -12.74
N VAL A 310 9.07 -3.74 -12.72
CA VAL A 310 7.60 -3.69 -12.64
C VAL A 310 6.98 -4.34 -13.88
N PHE A 311 7.53 -4.08 -15.07
CA PHE A 311 7.08 -4.67 -16.34
C PHE A 311 7.40 -6.16 -16.49
N LEU A 312 8.61 -6.56 -16.11
CA LEU A 312 9.15 -7.89 -16.34
C LEU A 312 8.74 -8.91 -15.26
N LYS A 313 7.92 -8.52 -14.28
CA LYS A 313 7.42 -9.36 -13.17
C LYS A 313 6.63 -10.61 -13.61
N ARG A 314 6.55 -10.91 -14.91
CA ARG A 314 6.02 -12.17 -15.45
C ARG A 314 6.98 -13.05 -16.24
N GLY A 315 8.24 -12.69 -16.44
CA GLY A 315 9.20 -13.67 -16.89
C GLY A 315 9.66 -14.53 -15.72
N ALA A 316 9.19 -15.77 -15.56
CA ALA A 316 9.93 -16.75 -14.74
C ALA A 316 11.39 -16.83 -15.19
N THR A 317 11.62 -16.55 -16.48
CA THR A 317 12.91 -16.32 -17.12
C THR A 317 13.59 -15.06 -16.61
N VAL A 318 12.92 -13.90 -16.54
CA VAL A 318 13.54 -12.66 -16.04
C VAL A 318 13.82 -12.71 -14.55
N LYS A 319 12.90 -13.24 -13.72
CA LYS A 319 13.19 -13.46 -12.29
C LYS A 319 14.40 -14.38 -12.12
N ARG A 320 14.50 -15.44 -12.92
CA ARG A 320 15.69 -16.30 -12.96
C ARG A 320 16.93 -15.55 -13.44
N VAL A 321 16.84 -14.77 -14.51
CA VAL A 321 17.96 -14.00 -15.06
C VAL A 321 18.44 -12.93 -14.07
N PHE A 322 17.54 -12.21 -13.40
CA PHE A 322 17.87 -11.23 -12.38
C PHE A 322 18.50 -11.88 -11.15
N ILE A 323 17.93 -12.99 -10.66
CA ILE A 323 18.53 -13.77 -9.56
C ILE A 323 19.91 -14.28 -9.97
N ARG A 324 20.06 -14.82 -11.18
CA ARG A 324 21.34 -15.31 -11.70
C ARG A 324 22.36 -14.19 -11.89
N ALA A 325 21.93 -13.02 -12.38
CA ALA A 325 22.77 -11.84 -12.51
C ALA A 325 23.22 -11.30 -11.15
N SER A 326 22.30 -11.28 -10.17
CA SER A 326 22.61 -10.89 -8.79
C SER A 326 23.57 -11.88 -8.12
N GLN A 327 23.36 -13.18 -8.32
CA GLN A 327 24.26 -14.25 -7.88
C GLN A 327 25.65 -14.12 -8.52
N LEU A 328 25.73 -13.82 -9.82
CA LEU A 328 27.00 -13.59 -10.54
C LEU A 328 27.72 -12.34 -10.01
N LEU A 329 27.01 -11.25 -9.73
CA LEU A 329 27.59 -10.05 -9.14
C LEU A 329 28.12 -10.31 -7.72
N LEU A 330 27.36 -11.02 -6.89
CA LEU A 330 27.80 -11.46 -5.56
C LEU A 330 29.03 -12.37 -5.63
N LEU A 331 29.02 -13.35 -6.54
CA LEU A 331 30.14 -14.25 -6.74
C LEU A 331 31.40 -13.50 -7.18
N ARG A 332 31.26 -12.56 -8.14
CA ARG A 332 32.36 -11.70 -8.59
C ARG A 332 32.91 -10.86 -7.43
N TYR A 333 32.03 -10.31 -6.59
CA TYR A 333 32.44 -9.56 -5.40
C TYR A 333 33.23 -10.43 -4.41
N VAL A 334 32.76 -11.64 -4.12
CA VAL A 334 33.46 -12.59 -3.24
C VAL A 334 34.83 -12.97 -3.81
N ILE A 335 34.92 -13.26 -5.11
CA ILE A 335 36.20 -13.56 -5.78
C ILE A 335 37.15 -12.36 -5.68
N GLN A 336 36.67 -11.13 -5.90
CA GLN A 336 37.49 -9.93 -5.76
C GLN A 336 38.01 -9.76 -4.33
N GLN A 337 37.20 -10.01 -3.31
CA GLN A 337 37.63 -9.95 -1.91
C GLN A 337 38.66 -11.04 -1.58
N LEU A 338 38.45 -12.27 -2.05
CA LEU A 338 39.40 -13.36 -1.88
C LEU A 338 40.74 -13.07 -2.56
N LEU A 339 40.73 -12.59 -3.80
CA LEU A 339 41.96 -12.23 -4.53
C LEU A 339 42.71 -11.08 -3.85
N MET A 340 41.99 -10.11 -3.27
CA MET A 340 42.60 -9.06 -2.47
C MET A 340 43.27 -9.62 -1.21
N HIS A 341 42.65 -10.59 -0.53
CA HIS A 341 43.26 -11.25 0.63
C HIS A 341 44.46 -12.14 0.28
N VAL A 342 44.40 -12.90 -0.83
CA VAL A 342 45.52 -13.73 -1.28
C VAL A 342 46.71 -12.85 -1.69
N LYS A 343 46.48 -11.78 -2.46
CA LYS A 343 47.55 -10.82 -2.80
C LYS A 343 48.14 -10.14 -1.56
N LEU A 344 47.31 -9.86 -0.55
CA LEU A 344 47.78 -9.30 0.71
C LEU A 344 48.65 -10.31 1.45
N GLN A 345 48.25 -11.59 1.50
CA GLN A 345 49.07 -12.67 2.07
C GLN A 345 50.40 -12.81 1.34
N ASP A 346 50.41 -12.87 0.01
CA ASP A 346 51.63 -12.97 -0.80
C ASP A 346 52.58 -11.77 -0.60
N LEU A 347 52.03 -10.57 -0.45
CA LEU A 347 52.82 -9.38 -0.09
C LEU A 347 53.39 -9.51 1.32
N THR A 348 52.61 -10.04 2.26
CA THR A 348 53.04 -10.18 3.67
C THR A 348 54.12 -11.25 3.81
N THR A 349 54.01 -12.39 3.13
CA THR A 349 55.06 -13.41 3.07
C THR A 349 56.30 -12.92 2.32
N SER A 350 56.14 -12.14 1.25
CA SER A 350 57.29 -11.53 0.55
C SER A 350 58.03 -10.51 1.41
N MET A 351 57.31 -9.73 2.22
CA MET A 351 57.92 -8.78 3.15
C MET A 351 58.58 -9.51 4.33
N LEU A 352 57.94 -10.55 4.88
CA LEU A 352 58.51 -11.39 5.94
C LEU A 352 59.73 -12.20 5.48
N ALA A 353 59.82 -12.58 4.21
CA ALA A 353 60.99 -13.27 3.66
C ALA A 353 62.18 -12.33 3.35
N LYS A 354 61.94 -11.01 3.36
CA LYS A 354 62.97 -9.98 3.15
C LYS A 354 63.44 -9.34 4.46
N MET A 355 62.75 -9.58 5.56
CA MET A 355 63.19 -9.29 6.92
C MET A 355 63.93 -10.51 7.47
#